data_AF-A0A1T0CF47-F1
#
_entry.id   AF-A0A1T0CF47-F1
#
_cell.length_a   1.000
_cell.length_b   1.000
_cell.length_c   1.000
_cell.angle_alpha   90.00
_cell.angle_beta   90.00
_cell.angle_gamma   90.00
#
_symmetry.space_group_name_H-M   'P 1'
#
loop_
_entity.id
_entity.type
_entity.pdbx_description
1 polymer ?
#
loop_
_entity_poly.entity_id
_entity_poly.type
_entity_poly.pdbx_seq_one_letter_code
_entity_poly.pdbx_strand_id
1 'polypeptide(L)'
;MSTTTVKVWDLWVRLTHWTVAIGVFINLFELTEEGSTWHEYVGYAVAGIVVSRLIWGFIGTKYARFSDFFPTPNRIKHHLQSIGSKGEKHLGHNPFGALMMFALWGVIIGLGVTGYMMGMDAYWGEEWLQEGHELLANSLYVLIPLHILSAIGMGFVEKQNLVKAMITGNKTVRRDY
;
A
#
# COMPACT_ATOMS: atom_id res chain seq x y z
N MET A 1 -16.97 28.57 6.86
CA MET A 1 -15.57 28.17 6.63
C MET A 1 -15.45 27.66 5.19
N SER A 2 -14.52 28.21 4.40
CA SER A 2 -14.34 27.82 3.00
C SER A 2 -13.46 26.57 2.93
N THR A 3 -13.95 25.49 2.33
CA THR A 3 -13.16 24.30 2.04
C THR A 3 -12.63 24.37 0.62
N THR A 4 -11.35 24.02 0.42
CA THR A 4 -10.75 23.90 -0.92
C THR A 4 -10.42 22.44 -1.18
N THR A 5 -10.74 21.98 -2.38
CA THR A 5 -10.44 20.62 -2.82
C THR A 5 -9.08 20.61 -3.51
N VAL A 6 -8.15 19.79 -3.02
CA VAL A 6 -6.82 19.62 -3.62
C VAL A 6 -6.74 18.22 -4.20
N LYS A 7 -6.29 18.12 -5.46
CA LYS A 7 -5.98 16.83 -6.09
C LYS A 7 -4.67 16.31 -5.52
N VAL A 8 -4.76 15.29 -4.69
CA VAL A 8 -3.60 14.69 -4.00
C VAL A 8 -3.18 13.40 -4.69
N TRP A 9 -4.14 12.55 -5.04
CA TRP A 9 -3.85 11.28 -5.71
C TRP A 9 -4.09 11.40 -7.20
N ASP A 10 -3.03 11.26 -7.99
CA ASP A 10 -3.16 11.17 -9.42
C ASP A 10 -3.84 9.86 -9.85
N LEU A 11 -4.28 9.81 -11.11
CA LEU A 11 -5.03 8.66 -11.63
C LEU A 11 -4.22 7.37 -11.55
N TRP A 12 -2.91 7.42 -11.81
CA TRP A 12 -2.06 6.25 -11.83
C TRP A 12 -1.92 5.63 -10.43
N VAL A 13 -1.74 6.46 -9.41
CA VAL A 13 -1.70 5.98 -8.01
C VAL A 13 -3.00 5.25 -7.63
N ARG A 14 -4.15 5.73 -8.10
CA ARG A 14 -5.43 5.10 -7.79
C ARG A 14 -5.65 3.80 -8.52
N LEU A 15 -5.34 3.78 -9.82
CA LEU A 15 -5.45 2.56 -10.62
C LEU A 15 -4.56 1.46 -10.05
N THR A 16 -3.26 1.75 -9.86
CA THR A 16 -2.31 0.78 -9.29
C THR A 16 -2.77 0.28 -7.92
N HIS A 17 -3.22 1.15 -7.02
CA HIS A 17 -3.73 0.75 -5.71
C HIS A 17 -4.94 -0.20 -5.81
N TRP A 18 -5.97 0.18 -6.55
CA TRP A 18 -7.20 -0.64 -6.62
C TRP A 18 -6.97 -1.94 -7.39
N THR A 19 -6.13 -1.94 -8.43
CA THR A 19 -5.76 -3.17 -9.12
C THR A 19 -4.98 -4.12 -8.22
N VAL A 20 -4.02 -3.61 -7.42
CA VAL A 20 -3.32 -4.42 -6.41
C VAL A 20 -4.29 -4.96 -5.37
N ALA A 21 -5.17 -4.10 -4.82
CA ALA A 21 -6.14 -4.52 -3.81
C ALA A 21 -7.07 -5.64 -4.32
N ILE A 22 -7.56 -5.52 -5.56
CA ILE A 22 -8.42 -6.54 -6.18
C ILE A 22 -7.63 -7.82 -6.47
N GLY A 23 -6.43 -7.73 -7.04
CA GLY A 23 -5.62 -8.91 -7.36
C GLY A 23 -5.18 -9.68 -6.11
N VAL A 24 -4.78 -8.96 -5.05
CA VAL A 24 -4.49 -9.56 -3.74
C VAL A 24 -5.74 -10.20 -3.16
N PHE A 25 -6.90 -9.55 -3.23
CA PHE A 25 -8.15 -10.14 -2.76
C PHE A 25 -8.51 -11.43 -3.50
N ILE A 26 -8.34 -11.47 -4.82
CA ILE A 26 -8.60 -12.67 -5.63
C ILE A 26 -7.73 -13.85 -5.18
N ASN A 27 -6.42 -13.64 -5.03
CA ASN A 27 -5.51 -14.72 -4.63
C ASN A 27 -5.65 -15.09 -3.14
N LEU A 28 -5.82 -14.12 -2.24
CA LEU A 28 -5.83 -14.36 -0.79
C LEU A 28 -7.13 -15.01 -0.30
N PHE A 29 -8.24 -14.87 -1.03
CA PHE A 29 -9.51 -15.52 -0.71
C PHE A 29 -9.76 -16.76 -1.59
N GLU A 30 -8.69 -17.35 -2.13
CA GLU A 30 -8.73 -18.61 -2.89
C GLU A 30 -9.73 -18.60 -4.05
N LEU A 31 -10.00 -17.43 -4.64
CA LEU A 31 -10.79 -17.35 -5.88
C LEU A 31 -10.01 -17.89 -7.09
N THR A 32 -8.70 -18.06 -6.90
CA THR A 32 -7.81 -18.89 -7.70
C THR A 32 -7.31 -20.02 -6.81
N GLU A 33 -7.28 -21.25 -7.33
CA GLU A 33 -6.70 -22.39 -6.60
C GLU A 33 -5.22 -22.13 -6.34
N GLU A 34 -4.73 -22.43 -5.14
CA GLU A 34 -3.32 -22.27 -4.78
C GLU A 34 -2.41 -23.05 -5.72
N GLY A 35 -1.33 -22.43 -6.17
CA GLY A 35 -0.40 -23.03 -7.15
C GLY A 35 -0.99 -23.22 -8.55
N SER A 36 -2.22 -22.78 -8.82
CA SER A 36 -2.75 -22.80 -10.18
C SER A 36 -2.10 -21.75 -11.07
N THR A 37 -2.15 -21.98 -12.39
CA THR A 37 -1.67 -21.02 -13.38
C THR A 37 -2.35 -19.64 -13.24
N TRP A 38 -3.62 -19.61 -12.82
CA TRP A 38 -4.31 -18.34 -12.58
C TRP A 38 -3.81 -17.63 -11.32
N HIS A 39 -3.52 -18.37 -10.25
CA HIS A 39 -2.90 -17.81 -9.05
C HIS A 39 -1.54 -17.16 -9.39
N GLU A 40 -0.71 -17.86 -10.16
CA GLU A 40 0.58 -17.35 -10.64
C GLU A 40 0.44 -16.08 -11.48
N TYR A 41 -0.42 -16.09 -12.50
CA TYR A 41 -0.62 -14.93 -13.37
C TYR A 41 -1.13 -13.70 -12.62
N VAL A 42 -2.08 -13.87 -11.70
CA VAL A 42 -2.57 -12.79 -10.85
C VAL A 42 -1.45 -12.29 -9.94
N GLY A 43 -0.68 -13.20 -9.33
CA GLY A 43 0.45 -12.87 -8.47
C GLY A 43 1.51 -12.03 -9.19
N TYR A 44 1.93 -12.46 -10.38
CA TYR A 44 2.91 -11.71 -11.19
C TYR A 44 2.37 -10.38 -11.70
N ALA A 45 1.09 -10.31 -12.09
CA ALA A 45 0.47 -9.06 -12.49
C ALA A 45 0.47 -8.05 -11.32
N VAL A 46 0.09 -8.48 -10.12
CA VAL A 46 0.10 -7.65 -8.91
C VAL A 46 1.52 -7.20 -8.56
N ALA A 47 2.50 -8.10 -8.57
CA ALA A 47 3.90 -7.77 -8.30
C ALA A 47 4.46 -6.76 -9.33
N GLY A 48 4.17 -6.97 -10.63
CA GLY A 48 4.55 -6.04 -11.70
C GLY A 48 3.92 -4.65 -11.53
N ILE A 49 2.66 -4.57 -11.10
CA ILE A 49 2.00 -3.30 -10.80
C ILE A 49 2.67 -2.61 -9.61
N VAL A 50 3.04 -3.34 -8.56
CA VAL A 50 3.79 -2.77 -7.42
C VAL A 50 5.14 -2.22 -7.89
N VAL A 51 5.89 -2.94 -8.72
CA VAL A 51 7.14 -2.44 -9.32
C VAL A 51 6.91 -1.18 -10.14
N SER A 52 5.86 -1.13 -10.97
CA SER A 52 5.50 0.07 -11.73
C SER A 52 5.19 1.26 -10.80
N ARG A 53 4.58 1.00 -9.64
CA ARG A 53 4.27 2.02 -8.65
C ARG A 53 5.53 2.51 -7.94
N LEU A 54 6.49 1.63 -7.69
CA LEU A 54 7.81 1.99 -7.17
C LEU A 54 8.55 2.93 -8.14
N ILE A 55 8.53 2.63 -9.44
CA ILE A 55 9.08 3.50 -10.48
C ILE A 55 8.38 4.86 -10.47
N TRP A 56 7.05 4.87 -10.39
CA TRP A 56 6.27 6.12 -10.28
C TRP A 56 6.59 6.91 -9.00
N GLY A 57 7.08 6.24 -7.95
CA GLY A 57 7.61 6.88 -6.75
C GLY A 57 8.86 7.75 -6.97
N PHE A 58 9.56 7.59 -8.10
CA PHE A 58 10.69 8.44 -8.45
C PHE A 58 10.30 9.56 -9.42
N ILE A 59 9.55 9.23 -10.48
CA ILE A 59 9.28 10.15 -11.60
C ILE A 59 7.89 10.79 -11.58
N GLY A 60 6.98 10.30 -10.73
CA GLY A 60 5.56 10.67 -10.75
C GLY A 60 5.23 12.08 -10.28
N THR A 61 3.96 12.31 -9.94
CA THR A 61 3.49 13.62 -9.46
C THR A 61 3.98 13.94 -8.05
N LYS A 62 3.91 15.21 -7.63
CA LYS A 62 4.45 15.70 -6.34
C LYS A 62 4.14 14.78 -5.15
N TYR A 63 2.86 14.46 -4.94
CA TYR A 63 2.40 13.64 -3.81
C TYR A 63 2.62 12.12 -4.02
N ALA A 64 2.95 11.71 -5.25
CA ALA A 64 3.24 10.32 -5.58
C ALA A 64 4.72 9.95 -5.38
N ARG A 65 5.61 10.94 -5.24
CA ARG A 65 7.07 10.75 -5.12
C ARG A 65 7.50 10.40 -3.70
N PHE A 66 8.50 9.54 -3.58
CA PHE A 66 9.06 9.14 -2.28
C PHE A 66 9.58 10.32 -1.47
N SER A 67 10.17 11.33 -2.11
CA SER A 67 10.67 12.53 -1.42
C SER A 67 9.59 13.29 -0.64
N ASP A 68 8.31 13.17 -1.06
CA ASP A 68 7.20 13.81 -0.37
C ASP A 68 6.84 13.06 0.93
N PHE A 69 6.83 11.72 0.91
CA PHE A 69 6.25 10.93 2.01
C PHE A 69 7.19 9.92 2.69
N PHE A 70 8.48 9.88 2.33
CA PHE A 70 9.42 8.90 2.91
C PHE A 70 9.44 9.00 4.45
N PRO A 71 9.27 7.87 5.17
CA PRO A 71 9.16 7.85 6.62
C PRO A 71 10.54 7.94 7.28
N THR A 72 11.11 9.15 7.32
CA THR A 72 12.37 9.37 8.04
C THR A 72 12.16 9.27 9.56
N PRO A 73 13.18 8.85 10.34
CA PRO A 73 13.04 8.75 11.80
C PRO A 73 12.55 10.03 12.47
N ASN A 74 13.00 11.19 11.99
CA ASN A 74 12.55 12.49 12.48
C ASN A 74 11.06 12.74 12.20
N ARG A 75 10.56 12.37 11.02
CA ARG A 75 9.12 12.48 10.68
C ARG A 75 8.27 11.56 11.52
N ILE A 76 8.72 10.33 11.76
CA ILE A 76 8.01 9.37 12.63
C ILE A 76 7.93 9.92 14.06
N LYS A 77 9.05 10.40 14.61
CA LYS A 77 9.10 10.99 15.97
C LYS A 77 8.23 12.24 16.08
N HIS A 78 8.30 13.15 15.11
CA HIS A 78 7.48 14.36 15.07
C HIS A 78 5.99 14.01 15.00
N HIS A 79 5.64 13.04 14.14
CA HIS A 79 4.26 12.60 14.01
C HIS A 79 3.74 12.01 15.33
N LEU A 80 4.49 11.11 15.98
CA LEU A 80 4.16 10.56 17.29
C LEU A 80 3.93 11.64 18.36
N GLN A 81 4.77 12.68 18.38
CA GLN A 81 4.63 13.81 19.30
C GLN A 81 3.44 14.72 18.95
N SER A 82 3.05 14.74 17.67
CA SER A 82 1.92 15.53 17.18
C SER A 82 0.55 14.85 17.39
N ILE A 83 0.51 13.53 17.64
CA ILE A 83 -0.73 12.78 17.89
C ILE A 83 -1.43 13.37 19.13
N GLY A 84 -2.60 13.98 18.91
CA GLY A 84 -3.38 14.66 19.97
C GLY A 84 -3.21 16.18 20.03
N SER A 85 -2.22 16.74 19.36
CA SER A 85 -2.10 18.18 19.13
C SER A 85 -2.81 18.59 17.83
N LYS A 86 -3.58 19.69 17.84
CA LYS A 86 -4.49 20.11 16.74
C LYS A 86 -3.81 20.49 15.40
N GLY A 87 -2.52 20.20 15.21
CA GLY A 87 -1.65 20.96 14.30
C GLY A 87 -1.28 20.33 12.96
N GLU A 88 -0.97 19.03 12.86
CA GLU A 88 -0.30 18.52 11.65
C GLU A 88 -1.25 17.88 10.63
N LYS A 89 -1.78 18.73 9.74
CA LYS A 89 -2.49 18.29 8.53
C LYS A 89 -1.47 17.80 7.48
N HIS A 90 -1.21 16.50 7.43
CA HIS A 90 -0.43 15.92 6.35
C HIS A 90 -1.27 15.83 5.08
N LEU A 91 -0.91 16.61 4.04
CA LEU A 91 -1.62 16.59 2.77
C LEU A 91 -1.36 15.26 2.00
N GLY A 92 -0.15 14.71 2.11
CA GLY A 92 0.27 13.43 1.53
C GLY A 92 -0.06 12.21 2.41
N HIS A 93 0.94 11.36 2.67
CA HIS A 93 0.82 10.25 3.62
C HIS A 93 1.35 10.66 4.99
N ASN A 94 0.74 10.17 6.05
CA ASN A 94 1.38 10.15 7.35
C ASN A 94 2.54 9.13 7.37
N PRO A 95 3.54 9.27 8.25
CA PRO A 95 4.67 8.35 8.31
C PRO A 95 4.29 6.88 8.56
N PHE A 96 3.23 6.63 9.34
CA PHE A 96 2.72 5.27 9.57
C PHE A 96 2.07 4.66 8.33
N GLY A 97 1.33 5.46 7.55
CA GLY A 97 0.77 5.02 6.28
C GLY A 97 1.85 4.74 5.26
N ALA A 98 2.91 5.56 5.22
CA ALA A 98 4.07 5.28 4.38
C ALA A 98 4.76 3.96 4.77
N LEU A 99 4.97 3.71 6.06
CA LEU A 99 5.55 2.44 6.55
C LEU A 99 4.69 1.24 6.15
N MET A 100 3.37 1.32 6.32
CA MET A 100 2.46 0.26 5.91
C MET A 100 2.50 0.00 4.39
N MET A 101 2.57 1.04 3.57
CA MET A 101 2.73 0.83 2.12
C MET A 101 4.02 0.10 1.77
N PHE A 102 5.15 0.48 2.39
CA PHE A 102 6.43 -0.21 2.15
C PHE A 102 6.39 -1.66 2.63
N ALA A 103 5.75 -1.93 3.78
CA ALA A 103 5.54 -3.29 4.26
C ALA A 103 4.73 -4.14 3.28
N LEU A 104 3.57 -3.65 2.83
CA LEU A 104 2.71 -4.35 1.87
C LEU A 104 3.41 -4.56 0.53
N TRP A 105 4.10 -3.56 -0.01
CA TRP A 105 4.88 -3.72 -1.24
C TRP A 105 6.02 -4.72 -1.09
N GLY A 106 6.72 -4.70 0.05
CA GLY A 106 7.78 -5.66 0.35
C GLY A 106 7.26 -7.09 0.38
N VAL A 107 6.13 -7.34 1.06
CA VAL A 107 5.48 -8.66 1.11
C VAL A 107 5.04 -9.10 -0.28
N ILE A 108 4.36 -8.24 -1.05
CA ILE A 108 3.89 -8.57 -2.41
C ILE A 108 5.06 -8.90 -3.35
N ILE A 109 6.15 -8.12 -3.30
CA ILE A 109 7.36 -8.42 -4.10
C ILE A 109 7.98 -9.74 -3.63
N GLY A 110 8.05 -9.97 -2.31
CA GLY A 110 8.53 -11.22 -1.73
C GLY A 110 7.72 -12.42 -2.20
N LEU A 111 6.40 -12.32 -2.26
CA LEU A 111 5.50 -13.35 -2.82
C LEU A 111 5.80 -13.60 -4.30
N GLY A 112 5.97 -12.55 -5.10
CA GLY A 112 6.36 -12.70 -6.51
C GLY A 112 7.71 -13.39 -6.70
N VAL A 113 8.70 -13.07 -5.86
CA VAL A 113 10.04 -13.69 -5.90
C VAL A 113 9.99 -15.14 -5.46
N THR A 114 9.38 -15.43 -4.31
CA THR A 114 9.26 -16.81 -3.79
C THR A 114 8.42 -17.69 -4.72
N GLY A 115 7.33 -17.15 -5.27
CA GLY A 115 6.51 -17.81 -6.30
C GLY A 115 7.31 -18.16 -7.55
N TYR A 116 8.13 -17.22 -8.05
CA TYR A 116 9.03 -17.48 -9.17
C TYR A 116 10.07 -18.55 -8.87
N MET A 117 10.66 -18.50 -7.67
CA MET A 117 11.67 -19.48 -7.27
C MET A 117 11.10 -20.89 -7.18
N MET A 118 9.87 -21.07 -6.68
CA MET A 118 9.23 -22.39 -6.58
C MET A 118 9.01 -23.06 -7.95
N GLY A 119 8.89 -22.27 -9.02
CA GLY A 119 8.78 -22.77 -10.39
C GLY A 119 10.13 -23.13 -11.05
N MET A 120 11.26 -22.90 -10.39
CA MET A 120 12.59 -23.23 -10.94
C MET A 120 13.02 -24.65 -10.53
N ASP A 121 13.61 -25.39 -11.47
CA ASP A 121 14.18 -26.73 -11.22
C ASP A 121 15.16 -26.77 -10.03
N ALA A 122 15.90 -25.69 -9.82
CA ALA A 122 16.90 -25.57 -8.75
C ALA A 122 16.30 -25.51 -7.33
N TYR A 123 15.01 -25.19 -7.19
CA TYR A 123 14.32 -25.06 -5.90
C TYR A 123 13.04 -25.91 -5.85
N TRP A 124 12.93 -26.86 -6.77
CA TRP A 124 11.77 -27.73 -6.87
C TRP A 124 11.62 -28.58 -5.61
N GLY A 125 10.47 -28.44 -4.92
CA GLY A 125 10.16 -29.21 -3.71
C GLY A 125 10.84 -28.72 -2.43
N GLU A 126 11.50 -27.56 -2.46
CA GLU A 126 12.13 -26.97 -1.26
C GLU A 126 11.07 -26.46 -0.27
N GLU A 127 10.97 -27.10 0.90
CA GLU A 127 9.97 -26.80 1.93
C GLU A 127 10.11 -25.39 2.49
N TRP A 128 11.34 -24.94 2.78
CA TRP A 128 11.59 -23.60 3.35
C TRP A 128 11.07 -22.47 2.44
N LEU A 129 11.03 -22.72 1.13
CA LEU A 129 10.56 -21.75 0.16
C LEU A 129 9.03 -21.68 0.12
N GLN A 130 8.37 -22.84 0.22
CA GLN A 130 6.91 -22.94 0.35
C GLN A 130 6.45 -22.31 1.67
N GLU A 131 7.08 -22.67 2.79
CA GLU A 131 6.80 -22.07 4.10
C GLU A 131 7.04 -20.57 4.10
N GLY A 132 8.11 -20.10 3.43
CA GLY A 132 8.40 -18.68 3.28
C GLY A 132 7.32 -17.94 2.48
N HIS A 133 6.84 -18.53 1.38
CA HIS A 133 5.74 -17.98 0.59
C HIS A 133 4.43 -17.95 1.41
N GLU A 134 4.11 -19.04 2.10
CA GLU A 134 2.93 -19.16 2.94
C GLU A 134 2.97 -18.15 4.10
N LEU A 135 4.12 -17.99 4.77
CA LEU A 135 4.30 -17.00 5.83
C LEU A 135 4.05 -15.58 5.33
N LEU A 136 4.57 -15.24 4.15
CA LEU A 136 4.33 -13.95 3.51
C LEU A 136 2.85 -13.76 3.19
N ALA A 137 2.18 -14.78 2.63
CA ALA A 137 0.75 -14.74 2.32
C ALA A 137 -0.08 -14.58 3.60
N ASN A 138 0.23 -15.36 4.64
CA ASN A 138 -0.43 -15.30 5.95
C ASN A 138 -0.25 -13.93 6.62
N SER A 139 0.90 -13.28 6.43
CA SER A 139 1.11 -11.92 6.92
C SER A 139 0.13 -10.90 6.32
N LEU A 140 -0.36 -11.12 5.09
CA LEU A 140 -1.34 -10.23 4.44
C LEU A 140 -2.70 -10.27 5.14
N TYR A 141 -3.11 -11.40 5.74
CA TYR A 141 -4.34 -11.46 6.55
C TYR A 141 -4.28 -10.53 7.77
N VAL A 142 -3.09 -10.15 8.23
CA VAL A 142 -2.92 -9.20 9.34
C VAL A 142 -2.69 -7.79 8.82
N LEU A 143 -1.79 -7.63 7.84
CA LEU A 143 -1.39 -6.32 7.34
C LEU A 143 -2.53 -5.59 6.63
N ILE A 144 -3.39 -6.29 5.87
CA ILE A 144 -4.50 -5.67 5.14
C ILE A 144 -5.56 -5.12 6.09
N PRO A 145 -6.09 -5.88 7.08
CA PRO A 145 -6.99 -5.30 8.07
C PRO A 145 -6.36 -4.15 8.84
N LEU A 146 -5.08 -4.26 9.23
CA LEU A 146 -4.39 -3.18 9.93
C LEU A 146 -4.27 -1.93 9.05
N HIS A 147 -3.99 -2.09 7.76
CA HIS A 147 -3.98 -1.01 6.78
C HIS A 147 -5.35 -0.31 6.68
N ILE A 148 -6.44 -1.09 6.54
CA ILE A 148 -7.81 -0.56 6.45
C ILE A 148 -8.20 0.17 7.74
N LEU A 149 -7.96 -0.44 8.90
CA LEU A 149 -8.25 0.15 10.21
C LEU A 149 -7.45 1.44 10.43
N SER A 150 -6.17 1.45 10.05
CA SER A 150 -5.32 2.64 10.08
C SER A 150 -5.89 3.75 9.19
N ALA A 151 -6.33 3.43 7.96
CA ALA A 151 -6.91 4.41 7.05
C ALA A 151 -8.24 4.98 7.59
N ILE A 152 -9.08 4.15 8.21
CA ILE A 152 -10.32 4.59 8.84
C ILE A 152 -10.02 5.47 10.06
N GLY A 153 -9.14 5.00 10.96
CA GLY A 153 -8.73 5.72 12.17
C GLY A 153 -8.11 7.09 11.86
N MET A 154 -7.19 7.14 10.90
CA MET A 154 -6.62 8.40 10.42
C MET A 154 -7.66 9.28 9.74
N GLY A 155 -8.64 8.71 9.05
CA GLY A 155 -9.74 9.48 8.49
C GLY A 155 -10.57 10.21 9.55
N PHE A 156 -10.78 9.59 10.72
CA PHE A 156 -11.42 10.25 11.86
C PHE A 156 -10.55 11.34 12.47
N VAL A 157 -9.25 11.09 12.66
CA VAL A 157 -8.29 12.05 13.23
C VAL A 157 -8.14 13.29 12.33
N GLU A 158 -7.96 13.08 11.03
CA GLU A 158 -7.79 14.14 10.03
C GLU A 158 -9.13 14.80 9.63
N LYS A 159 -10.26 14.22 10.08
CA LYS A 159 -11.63 14.61 9.68
C LYS A 159 -11.80 14.61 8.17
N GLN A 160 -11.23 13.61 7.50
CA GLN A 160 -11.30 13.39 6.05
C GLN A 160 -11.63 11.94 5.74
N ASN A 161 -12.47 11.71 4.73
CA ASN A 161 -12.73 10.35 4.28
C ASN A 161 -11.61 9.90 3.32
N LEU A 162 -10.61 9.20 3.86
CA LEU A 162 -9.43 8.75 3.10
C LEU A 162 -9.80 7.73 2.01
N VAL A 163 -10.80 6.87 2.25
CA VAL A 163 -11.30 5.91 1.26
C VAL A 163 -11.91 6.65 0.06
N LYS A 164 -12.76 7.65 0.33
CA LYS A 164 -13.33 8.52 -0.72
C LYS A 164 -12.24 9.32 -1.44
N ALA A 165 -11.21 9.78 -0.72
CA ALA A 165 -10.07 10.45 -1.34
C ALA A 165 -9.31 9.50 -2.27
N MET A 166 -9.22 8.21 -1.95
CA MET A 166 -8.55 7.22 -2.80
C MET A 166 -9.34 6.87 -4.07
N ILE A 167 -10.67 7.03 -4.04
CA ILE A 167 -11.51 6.87 -5.23
C ILE A 167 -11.47 8.15 -6.08
N THR A 168 -11.73 9.30 -5.46
CA THR A 168 -11.89 10.59 -6.16
C THR A 168 -10.59 11.31 -6.47
N GLY A 169 -9.49 10.91 -5.83
CA GLY A 169 -8.17 11.54 -5.88
C GLY A 169 -8.04 12.88 -5.16
N ASN A 170 -9.11 13.31 -4.51
CA ASN A 170 -9.26 14.65 -3.99
C ASN A 170 -9.35 14.62 -2.46
N LYS A 171 -8.57 15.48 -1.80
CA LYS A 171 -8.69 15.75 -0.36
C LYS A 171 -9.33 17.11 -0.14
N THR A 172 -10.24 17.20 0.84
CA THR A 172 -10.90 18.45 1.23
C THR A 172 -10.12 19.09 2.36
N VAL A 173 -9.48 20.23 2.10
CA VAL A 173 -8.69 20.96 3.07
C VAL A 173 -9.48 22.18 3.55
N ARG A 174 -9.53 22.39 4.87
CA ARG A 174 -10.04 23.64 5.45
C ARG A 174 -9.03 24.76 5.21
N ARG A 175 -9.45 25.82 4.52
CA ARG A 175 -8.64 26.97 4.12
C ARG A 175 -8.43 27.92 5.31
N ASP A 176 -7.76 27.42 6.36
CA ASP A 176 -7.55 28.17 7.60
C ASP A 176 -6.34 27.57 8.37
N TYR A 177 -5.14 27.85 7.87
CA TYR A 177 -4.02 28.57 8.51
C TYR A 177 -3.22 29.24 7.39
#